data_AF-A0A7X7QG56-F1
#
_entry.id   AF-A0A7X7QG56-F1
#
_cell.length_a   1.000
_cell.length_b   1.000
_cell.length_c   1.000
_cell.angle_alpha   90.00
_cell.angle_beta   90.00
_cell.angle_gamma   90.00
#
_symmetry.space_group_name_H-M   'P 1'
#
loop_
_entity.id
_entity.type
_entity.pdbx_description
1 polymer ?
#
loop_
_entity_poly.entity_id
_entity_poly.type
_entity_poly.pdbx_seq_one_letter_code
_entity_poly.pdbx_strand_id
1 'polypeptide(L)'
;MKSERRHELQHNALADWLESTGKSIQPYLNHIFLVGLIVVIALLGYTWWSRTSTAEKSEAWNEYYLGLDTNDPEALNNVIENFKNTTAANMATALTGDFRLNRGGFQIFQNKATGELELTKAMRSYESTLRGAKNPMLLAR
;
A
#
# COMPACT_ATOMS: atom_id res chain seq x y z
N MET A 1 -49.23 13.53 68.99
CA MET A 1 -49.61 14.00 67.63
C MET A 1 -48.62 15.09 67.27
N LYS A 2 -47.80 15.03 66.21
CA LYS A 2 -47.90 14.34 64.91
C LYS A 2 -46.50 13.92 64.44
N SER A 3 -46.39 12.71 63.91
CA SER A 3 -45.21 12.22 63.21
C SER A 3 -45.22 12.75 61.77
N GLU A 4 -44.55 13.87 61.53
CA GLU A 4 -44.24 14.36 60.18
C GLU A 4 -42.78 14.06 59.89
N ARG A 5 -42.47 12.78 59.71
CA ARG A 5 -41.18 12.32 59.17
C ARG A 5 -41.46 11.08 58.35
N ARG A 6 -40.88 11.06 57.14
CA ARG A 6 -40.67 9.89 56.25
C ARG A 6 -41.74 9.70 55.17
N HIS A 7 -41.82 10.66 54.27
CA HIS A 7 -42.02 10.36 52.84
C HIS A 7 -41.22 11.34 52.00
N GLU A 8 -39.94 11.55 52.34
CA GLU A 8 -38.99 12.05 51.36
C GLU A 8 -38.54 10.83 50.58
N LEU A 9 -39.11 10.74 49.38
CA LEU A 9 -38.87 9.72 48.37
C LEU A 9 -37.37 9.44 48.30
N GLN A 10 -37.02 8.15 48.29
CA GLN A 10 -35.70 7.64 47.94
C GLN A 10 -35.39 7.95 46.47
N HIS A 11 -35.36 9.22 46.10
CA HIS A 11 -34.68 9.65 44.89
C HIS A 11 -33.20 9.45 45.15
N ASN A 12 -32.71 8.31 44.68
CA ASN A 12 -31.29 8.04 44.66
C ASN A 12 -30.66 9.17 43.85
N ALA A 13 -29.87 10.03 44.49
CA ALA A 13 -29.21 11.15 43.81
C ALA A 13 -28.38 10.69 42.60
N LEU A 14 -27.90 9.43 42.60
CA LEU A 14 -27.25 8.82 41.44
C LEU A 14 -28.23 8.55 40.29
N ALA A 15 -29.48 8.17 40.58
CA ALA A 15 -30.51 7.95 39.57
C ALA A 15 -30.92 9.27 38.91
N ASP A 16 -31.13 10.33 39.68
CA ASP A 16 -31.46 11.66 39.15
C ASP A 16 -30.27 12.27 38.38
N TRP A 17 -29.04 12.04 38.86
CA TRP A 17 -27.83 12.41 38.13
C TRP A 17 -27.69 11.63 36.82
N LEU A 18 -27.99 10.34 36.82
CA LEU A 18 -27.95 9.50 35.61
C LEU A 18 -29.05 9.90 34.61
N GLU A 19 -30.23 10.26 35.08
CA GLU A 19 -31.34 10.70 34.22
C GLU A 19 -31.05 12.06 33.58
N SER A 20 -30.51 13.01 34.36
CA SER A 20 -30.11 14.33 33.83
C SER A 20 -28.92 14.24 32.86
N THR A 21 -27.95 13.37 33.15
CA THR A 21 -26.81 13.10 32.26
C THR A 21 -27.27 12.39 30.99
N GLY A 22 -28.19 11.43 31.11
CA GLY A 22 -28.80 10.73 29.97
C GLY A 22 -29.56 11.67 29.04
N LYS A 23 -30.40 12.57 29.58
CA LYS A 23 -31.11 13.61 28.80
C LYS A 23 -30.14 14.57 28.09
N SER A 24 -28.99 14.87 28.70
CA SER A 24 -27.97 15.75 28.11
C SER A 24 -27.20 15.08 26.96
N ILE A 25 -26.99 13.75 27.05
CA ILE A 25 -26.26 12.96 26.03
C ILE A 25 -27.20 12.51 24.89
N GLN A 26 -28.49 12.31 25.18
CA GLN A 26 -29.52 11.87 24.23
C GLN A 26 -29.48 12.55 22.85
N PRO A 27 -29.36 13.90 22.73
CA PRO A 27 -29.31 14.56 21.42
C PRO A 27 -27.98 14.32 20.66
N TYR A 28 -26.89 14.01 21.36
CA TYR A 28 -25.58 13.77 20.78
C TYR A 28 -25.34 12.30 20.45
N LEU A 29 -26.09 11.35 21.03
CA LEU A 29 -25.94 9.92 20.73
C LEU A 29 -26.02 9.65 19.23
N ASN A 30 -27.01 10.21 18.53
CA ASN A 30 -27.12 10.04 17.08
C ASN A 30 -25.90 10.58 16.31
N HIS A 31 -25.34 11.71 16.73
CA HIS A 31 -24.14 12.28 16.11
C HIS A 31 -22.90 11.43 16.41
N ILE A 32 -22.76 10.94 17.65
CA ILE A 32 -21.66 10.07 18.06
C ILE A 32 -21.71 8.74 17.29
N PHE A 33 -22.90 8.15 17.15
CA PHE A 33 -23.09 6.94 16.35
C PHE A 33 -22.78 7.19 14.87
N LEU A 34 -23.22 8.31 14.30
CA LEU A 34 -22.97 8.64 12.90
C LEU A 34 -21.47 8.87 12.63
N VAL A 35 -20.79 9.64 13.48
CA VAL A 35 -19.34 9.85 13.38
C VAL A 35 -18.58 8.55 13.60
N GLY A 36 -18.97 7.75 14.60
CA GLY A 36 -18.38 6.44 14.85
C GLY A 36 -18.53 5.50 13.66
N LEU A 37 -19.71 5.48 13.03
CA LEU A 37 -19.96 4.69 11.82
C LEU A 37 -19.07 5.13 10.66
N ILE A 38 -18.91 6.45 10.43
CA ILE A 38 -18.02 6.98 9.39
C ILE A 38 -16.57 6.55 9.63
N VAL A 39 -16.09 6.65 10.88
CA VAL A 39 -14.73 6.23 11.25
C VAL A 39 -14.53 4.74 11.01
N VAL A 40 -15.48 3.90 11.39
CA VAL A 40 -15.41 2.45 11.15
C VAL A 40 -15.37 2.15 9.65
N ILE A 41 -16.22 2.79 8.84
CA ILE A 41 -16.22 2.61 7.39
C ILE A 41 -14.88 3.04 6.79
N ALA A 42 -14.32 4.19 7.23
CA ALA A 42 -13.02 4.67 6.76
C ALA A 42 -11.88 3.69 7.11
N LEU A 43 -11.87 3.14 8.32
CA LEU A 43 -10.90 2.13 8.75
C LEU A 43 -11.04 0.83 7.94
N LEU A 44 -12.26 0.37 7.71
CA LEU A 44 -12.51 -0.83 6.90
C LEU A 44 -12.04 -0.62 5.45
N GLY A 45 -12.35 0.53 4.85
CA GLY A 45 -11.87 0.89 3.52
C GLY A 45 -10.34 0.95 3.44
N TYR A 46 -9.69 1.56 4.44
CA TYR A 46 -8.23 1.64 4.51
C TYR A 46 -7.57 0.26 4.67
N THR A 47 -8.07 -0.57 5.59
CA THR A 47 -7.53 -1.91 5.82
C THR A 47 -7.71 -2.81 4.59
N TRP A 48 -8.84 -2.73 3.90
CA TRP A 48 -9.07 -3.47 2.66
C TRP A 48 -8.11 -3.01 1.56
N TRP A 49 -8.00 -1.70 1.32
CA TRP A 49 -7.05 -1.15 0.34
C TRP A 49 -5.59 -1.54 0.64
N SER A 50 -5.19 -1.47 1.91
CA SER A 50 -3.85 -1.82 2.34
C SER A 50 -3.52 -3.31 2.17
N ARG A 51 -4.51 -4.19 2.42
CA ARG A 51 -4.35 -5.65 2.23
C ARG A 51 -4.20 -6.00 0.76
N THR A 52 -5.01 -5.43 -0.13
CA THR A 52 -4.92 -5.67 -1.57
C THR A 52 -3.55 -5.23 -2.11
N SER A 53 -3.07 -4.07 -1.70
CA SER A 53 -1.74 -3.58 -2.07
C SER A 53 -0.60 -4.47 -1.54
N THR A 54 -0.79 -5.14 -0.41
CA THR A 54 0.22 -6.05 0.16
C THR A 54 0.25 -7.38 -0.59
N ALA A 55 -0.92 -7.94 -0.91
CA ALA A 55 -1.02 -9.15 -1.71
C ALA A 55 -0.43 -8.95 -3.12
N GLU A 56 -0.77 -7.85 -3.78
CA GLU A 56 -0.24 -7.48 -5.10
C GLU A 56 1.30 -7.34 -5.09
N LYS A 57 1.86 -6.70 -4.05
CA LYS A 57 3.32 -6.61 -3.89
C LYS A 57 3.98 -7.98 -3.69
N SER A 58 3.34 -8.88 -2.94
CA SER A 58 3.85 -10.23 -2.71
C SER A 58 3.87 -11.02 -4.01
N GLU A 59 2.80 -10.95 -4.79
CA GLU A 59 2.71 -11.62 -6.10
C GLU A 59 3.74 -11.08 -7.08
N ALA A 60 3.93 -9.75 -7.12
CA ALA A 60 4.93 -9.11 -7.97
C ALA A 60 6.35 -9.62 -7.70
N TRP A 61 6.69 -9.85 -6.42
CA TRP A 61 7.98 -10.44 -6.06
C TRP A 61 8.07 -11.92 -6.44
N ASN A 62 7.00 -12.68 -6.27
CA ASN A 62 6.95 -14.08 -6.67
C ASN A 62 7.21 -14.25 -8.18
N GLU A 63 6.51 -13.48 -9.02
CA GLU A 63 6.73 -13.50 -10.47
C GLU A 63 8.12 -12.98 -10.87
N TYR A 64 8.65 -11.97 -10.17
CA TYR A 64 10.02 -11.50 -10.38
C TYR A 64 11.06 -12.61 -10.14
N TYR A 65 10.94 -13.33 -9.02
CA TYR A 65 11.85 -14.45 -8.71
C TYR A 65 11.67 -15.62 -9.68
N LEU A 66 10.44 -15.89 -10.13
CA LEU A 66 10.18 -16.88 -11.15
C LEU A 66 10.90 -16.53 -12.46
N GLY A 67 10.77 -15.29 -12.94
CA GLY A 67 11.44 -14.82 -14.16
C GLY A 67 12.97 -14.79 -14.05
N LEU A 68 13.49 -14.58 -12.83
CA LEU A 68 14.91 -14.71 -12.52
C LEU A 68 15.40 -16.16 -12.63
N ASP A 69 14.66 -17.12 -12.07
CA ASP A 69 15.02 -18.53 -12.06
C ASP A 69 14.99 -19.14 -13.47
N THR A 70 14.00 -18.76 -14.28
CA THR A 70 13.90 -19.17 -15.68
C THR A 70 14.87 -18.43 -16.60
N ASN A 71 15.53 -17.37 -16.10
CA ASN A 71 16.39 -16.47 -16.88
C ASN A 71 15.70 -15.97 -18.15
N ASP A 72 14.39 -15.71 -18.07
CA ASP A 72 13.54 -15.33 -19.19
C ASP A 72 13.27 -13.81 -19.17
N PRO A 73 13.82 -13.05 -20.13
CA PRO A 73 13.57 -11.61 -20.22
C PRO A 73 12.10 -11.26 -20.48
N GLU A 74 11.31 -12.16 -21.08
CA GLU A 74 9.89 -11.94 -21.35
C GLU A 74 9.06 -12.06 -20.07
N ALA A 75 9.34 -13.06 -19.23
CA ALA A 75 8.77 -13.16 -17.89
C ALA A 75 9.01 -11.90 -17.05
N LEU A 76 10.21 -11.33 -17.10
CA LEU A 76 10.51 -10.07 -16.41
C LEU A 76 9.75 -8.88 -17.00
N ASN A 77 9.54 -8.82 -18.32
CA ASN A 77 8.70 -7.77 -18.91
C ASN A 77 7.23 -7.90 -18.47
N ASN A 78 6.71 -9.12 -18.33
CA ASN A 78 5.36 -9.34 -17.79
C ASN A 78 5.22 -8.77 -16.37
N VAL A 79 6.25 -8.92 -15.52
CA VAL A 79 6.25 -8.31 -14.18
C VAL A 79 6.18 -6.78 -14.25
N ILE A 80 6.90 -6.17 -15.19
CA ILE A 80 6.90 -4.71 -15.40
C ILE A 80 5.51 -4.22 -15.84
N GLU A 81 4.86 -4.96 -16.73
CA GLU A 81 3.55 -4.59 -17.29
C GLU A 81 2.39 -4.86 -16.33
N ASN A 82 2.43 -5.97 -15.60
CA ASN A 82 1.35 -6.39 -14.71
C ASN A 82 1.38 -5.70 -13.35
N PHE A 83 2.57 -5.41 -12.80
CA PHE A 83 2.73 -4.88 -11.45
C PHE A 83 3.33 -3.47 -11.45
N LYS A 84 2.80 -2.59 -12.31
CA LYS A 84 3.23 -1.20 -12.43
C LYS A 84 3.24 -0.50 -11.07
N ASN A 85 4.29 0.27 -10.80
CA ASN A 85 4.51 1.00 -9.54
C ASN A 85 4.89 0.14 -8.30
N THR A 86 5.04 -1.18 -8.45
CA THR A 86 5.64 -2.00 -7.39
C THR A 86 7.16 -1.89 -7.40
N THR A 87 7.80 -2.17 -6.26
CA THR A 87 9.28 -2.21 -6.20
C THR A 87 9.84 -3.39 -7.01
N ALA A 88 9.11 -4.51 -7.09
CA ALA A 88 9.49 -5.66 -7.90
C ALA A 88 9.53 -5.32 -9.40
N ALA A 89 8.56 -4.59 -9.93
CA ALA A 89 8.59 -4.11 -11.31
C ALA A 89 9.77 -3.17 -11.60
N ASN A 90 10.14 -2.32 -10.64
CA ASN A 90 11.33 -1.46 -10.78
C ASN A 90 12.63 -2.29 -10.80
N MET A 91 12.72 -3.34 -9.97
CA MET A 91 13.84 -4.28 -9.96
C MET A 91 13.90 -5.10 -11.25
N ALA A 92 12.75 -5.58 -11.75
CA ALA A 92 12.63 -6.24 -13.06
C ALA A 92 13.13 -5.33 -14.19
N THR A 93 12.77 -4.04 -14.16
CA THR A 93 13.24 -3.04 -15.13
C THR A 93 14.76 -2.89 -15.12
N ALA A 94 15.36 -2.82 -13.93
CA ALA A 94 16.83 -2.75 -13.79
C ALA A 94 17.50 -4.02 -14.36
N LEU A 95 17.00 -5.19 -14.00
CA LEU A 95 17.55 -6.48 -14.44
C LEU A 95 17.40 -6.68 -15.97
N THR A 96 16.28 -6.27 -16.56
CA THR A 96 16.14 -6.22 -18.03
C THR A 96 17.17 -5.28 -18.67
N GLY A 97 17.53 -4.19 -17.96
CA GLY A 97 18.66 -3.34 -18.32
C GLY A 97 19.99 -4.11 -18.32
N ASP A 98 20.26 -4.90 -17.29
CA ASP A 98 21.50 -5.72 -17.19
C ASP A 98 21.61 -6.73 -18.34
N PHE A 99 20.51 -7.40 -18.70
CA PHE A 99 20.49 -8.32 -19.84
C PHE A 99 20.82 -7.61 -21.16
N ARG A 100 20.24 -6.43 -21.38
CA ARG A 100 20.49 -5.61 -22.58
C ARG A 100 21.92 -5.07 -22.60
N LEU A 101 22.46 -4.69 -21.45
CA LEU A 101 23.85 -4.25 -21.30
C LEU A 101 24.81 -5.37 -21.68
N ASN A 102 24.59 -6.56 -21.14
CA ASN A 102 25.40 -7.74 -21.44
C ASN A 102 25.34 -8.08 -22.94
N ARG A 103 24.13 -8.15 -23.51
CA ARG A 103 23.92 -8.42 -24.94
C ARG A 103 24.53 -7.34 -25.84
N GLY A 104 24.32 -6.07 -25.52
CA GLY A 104 24.88 -4.94 -26.26
C GLY A 104 26.40 -4.90 -26.21
N GLY A 105 26.98 -5.23 -25.06
CA GLY A 105 28.42 -5.35 -24.85
C GLY A 105 29.05 -6.39 -25.78
N PHE A 106 28.44 -7.56 -25.96
CA PHE A 106 28.92 -8.54 -26.94
C PHE A 106 28.66 -8.12 -28.39
N GLN A 107 27.50 -7.53 -28.65
CA GLN A 107 27.09 -7.14 -30.00
C GLN A 107 27.94 -6.01 -30.57
N ILE A 108 28.50 -5.11 -29.76
CA ILE A 108 29.33 -4.01 -30.28
C ILE A 108 30.57 -4.51 -31.05
N PHE A 109 31.06 -5.70 -30.70
CA PHE A 109 32.20 -6.34 -31.36
C PHE A 109 31.81 -7.10 -32.64
N GLN A 110 30.51 -7.41 -32.84
CA GLN A 110 30.00 -8.12 -34.01
C GLN A 110 29.31 -7.18 -34.99
N ASN A 111 28.35 -6.39 -34.48
CA ASN A 111 27.61 -5.38 -35.20
C ASN A 111 27.44 -4.16 -34.30
N LYS A 112 28.24 -3.13 -34.58
CA LYS A 112 28.26 -1.88 -33.82
C LYS A 112 26.88 -1.22 -33.69
N ALA A 113 26.10 -1.19 -34.78
CA ALA A 113 24.78 -0.54 -34.77
C ALA A 113 23.79 -1.29 -33.87
N THR A 114 23.79 -2.62 -33.91
CA THR A 114 22.96 -3.44 -33.02
C THR A 114 23.41 -3.33 -31.56
N GLY A 115 24.73 -3.29 -31.32
CA GLY A 115 25.29 -3.07 -29.99
C GLY A 115 24.89 -1.71 -29.39
N GLU A 116 25.06 -0.62 -30.14
CA GLU A 116 24.66 0.74 -29.71
C GLU A 116 23.16 0.82 -29.39
N LEU A 117 22.31 0.16 -30.19
CA LEU A 117 20.87 0.12 -29.93
C LEU A 117 20.54 -0.56 -28.60
N GLU A 118 21.11 -1.74 -28.34
CA GLU A 118 20.86 -2.47 -27.09
C GLU A 118 21.41 -1.74 -25.86
N LEU A 119 22.59 -1.11 -25.97
CA LEU A 119 23.14 -0.28 -24.91
C LEU A 119 22.27 0.95 -24.62
N THR A 120 21.73 1.59 -25.65
CA THR A 120 20.79 2.72 -25.49
C THR A 120 19.52 2.28 -24.79
N LYS A 121 18.98 1.10 -25.13
CA LYS A 121 17.81 0.54 -24.43
C LYS A 121 18.13 0.21 -22.97
N ALA A 122 19.32 -0.30 -22.68
CA ALA A 122 19.78 -0.55 -21.31
C ALA A 122 19.84 0.75 -20.49
N MET A 123 20.46 1.80 -21.05
CA MET A 123 20.49 3.12 -20.41
C MET A 123 19.10 3.65 -20.09
N ARG A 124 18.16 3.57 -21.05
CA ARG A 124 16.77 4.00 -20.83
C ARG A 124 16.08 3.21 -19.73
N SER A 125 16.33 1.91 -19.62
CA SER A 125 15.81 1.09 -18.53
C SER A 125 16.32 1.61 -17.18
N TYR A 126 17.62 1.88 -17.04
CA TYR A 126 18.17 2.43 -15.79
C TYR A 126 17.63 3.83 -15.47
N GLU A 127 17.52 4.72 -16.45
CA GLU A 127 16.92 6.04 -16.25
C GLU A 127 15.45 5.97 -15.82
N SER A 128 14.70 5.00 -16.36
CA SER A 128 13.32 4.73 -15.94
C SER A 128 13.27 4.29 -14.48
N THR A 129 14.15 3.36 -14.10
CA THR A 129 14.29 2.90 -12.72
C THR A 129 14.64 4.03 -11.78
N LEU A 130 15.61 4.90 -12.12
CA LEU A 130 16.01 6.04 -11.30
C LEU A 130 14.89 7.07 -11.11
N ARG A 131 14.10 7.36 -12.16
CA ARG A 131 12.95 8.26 -12.06
C ARG A 131 11.80 7.69 -11.22
N GLY A 132 11.60 6.37 -11.26
CA GLY A 132 10.59 5.66 -10.47
C GLY A 132 11.04 5.32 -9.05
N ALA A 133 12.34 5.32 -8.77
CA ALA A 133 12.92 4.89 -7.51
C ALA A 133 12.80 5.97 -6.42
N LYS A 134 11.71 5.92 -5.65
CA LYS A 134 11.69 6.47 -4.28
C LYS A 134 12.29 5.50 -3.24
N ASN A 135 12.71 4.31 -3.68
CA ASN A 135 13.11 3.21 -2.79
C ASN A 135 14.64 3.20 -2.59
N PRO A 136 15.16 3.28 -1.35
CA PRO A 136 16.59 3.32 -1.06
C PRO A 136 17.39 2.15 -1.64
N MET A 137 16.79 0.97 -1.77
CA MET A 137 17.48 -0.21 -2.34
C MET A 137 17.79 -0.08 -3.83
N LEU A 138 17.02 0.73 -4.57
CA LEU A 138 17.26 1.01 -5.99
C LEU A 138 18.31 2.11 -6.19
N LEU A 139 18.48 3.00 -5.21
CA LEU A 139 19.47 4.10 -5.23
C LEU A 139 20.86 3.67 -4.72
N ALA A 140 20.93 2.55 -4.00
CA ALA A 140 22.17 1.99 -3.46
C ALA A 140 22.88 1.02 -4.43
N ARG A 141 22.26 0.72 -5.59
CA ARG A 141 22.86 -0.01 -6.70
C ARG A 141 23.44 0.95 -7.71
#